data_AF-A0A7S4DYE0-F1
#
_entry.id   AF-A0A7S4DYE0-F1
#
_cell.length_a   1.000
_cell.length_b   1.000
_cell.length_c   1.000
_cell.angle_alpha   90.00
_cell.angle_beta   90.00
_cell.angle_gamma   90.00
#
_symmetry.space_group_name_H-M   'P 1'
#
loop_
_entity.id
_entity.type
_entity.pdbx_description
1 polymer ?
#
loop_
_entity_poly.entity_id
_entity_poly.type
_entity_poly.pdbx_seq_one_letter_code
_entity_poly.pdbx_strand_id
1 'polypeptide(L)'
;MASDGYEQVEPNSPVDDPFHIVKERIQVSVRQLEADMATWRELLKRTNTNINAAFQRLTRSAKSQLKHLKANTRKLNATITAVESQRSRFPGIDDIELADRKQFVTQTRAVIDGYQKLLVDPATKAKKAEDRRKVAQLRGATMDTFASTDFTSGEFERTLAEQQQQQEEMEEKQDMVLDDMSTALQRLALTAEGIDCELAEHKE
;
A
#
# COMPACT_ATOMS: atom_id res chain seq x y z
N MET A 1 21.14 48.23 -37.55
CA MET A 1 20.10 47.19 -37.76
C MET A 1 20.58 45.95 -37.03
N ALA A 2 20.15 45.78 -35.78
CA ALA A 2 20.46 44.58 -34.99
C ALA A 2 19.18 43.74 -34.93
N SER A 3 19.27 42.52 -35.44
CA SER A 3 18.20 41.54 -35.46
C SER A 3 18.15 40.84 -34.12
N ASP A 4 17.11 41.11 -33.33
CA ASP A 4 16.82 40.37 -32.09
C ASP A 4 16.44 38.93 -32.46
N GLY A 5 17.29 37.99 -32.04
CA GLY A 5 16.99 36.57 -32.05
C GLY A 5 15.99 36.27 -30.95
N TYR A 6 14.72 36.12 -31.31
CA TYR A 6 13.73 35.48 -30.46
C TYR A 6 14.12 34.01 -30.32
N GLU A 7 14.74 33.67 -29.20
CA GLU A 7 14.91 32.30 -28.75
C GLU A 7 13.51 31.73 -28.47
N GLN A 8 13.00 30.96 -29.44
CA GLN A 8 11.76 30.23 -29.29
C GLN A 8 11.98 29.16 -28.23
N VAL A 9 11.42 29.39 -27.05
CA VAL A 9 11.29 28.34 -26.02
C VAL A 9 10.32 27.32 -26.59
N GLU A 10 10.86 26.23 -27.12
CA GLU A 10 10.10 25.08 -27.63
C GLU A 10 9.07 24.63 -26.57
N PRO A 11 7.82 24.34 -26.96
CA PRO A 11 6.81 23.87 -26.04
C PRO A 11 7.24 22.51 -25.48
N ASN A 12 7.32 22.44 -24.15
CA ASN A 12 7.69 21.24 -23.39
C ASN A 12 6.89 20.03 -23.93
N SER A 13 7.58 19.09 -24.58
CA SER A 13 6.95 17.93 -25.20
C SER A 13 6.31 17.07 -24.11
N PRO A 14 5.15 16.40 -24.34
CA PRO A 14 4.47 15.56 -23.34
C PRO A 14 5.32 14.39 -22.82
N VAL A 15 6.46 14.13 -23.45
CA VAL A 15 7.47 13.13 -23.05
C VAL A 15 8.17 13.50 -21.73
N ASP A 16 8.20 14.78 -21.34
CA ASP A 16 8.91 15.25 -20.13
C ASP A 16 8.01 15.68 -18.96
N ASP A 17 6.68 15.49 -19.04
CA ASP A 17 5.82 15.83 -17.89
C ASP A 17 5.94 14.76 -16.78
N PRO A 18 6.47 15.11 -15.59
CA PRO A 18 6.62 14.16 -14.49
C PRO A 18 5.31 13.52 -14.04
N PHE A 19 4.16 14.13 -14.37
CA PHE A 19 2.84 13.57 -14.10
C PHE A 19 2.67 12.18 -14.72
N HIS A 20 3.04 12.00 -16.00
CA HIS A 20 2.81 10.74 -16.70
C HIS A 20 3.69 9.61 -16.14
N ILE A 21 4.93 9.91 -15.79
CA ILE A 21 5.85 8.97 -15.13
C ILE A 21 5.26 8.50 -13.79
N VAL A 22 4.78 9.44 -12.96
CA VAL A 22 4.18 9.11 -11.66
C VAL A 22 2.85 8.38 -11.84
N LYS A 23 2.04 8.74 -12.84
CA LYS A 23 0.79 8.05 -13.21
C LYS A 23 1.06 6.58 -13.52
N GLU A 24 2.03 6.28 -14.37
CA GLU A 24 2.41 4.91 -14.74
C GLU A 24 2.87 4.10 -13.52
N ARG A 25 3.74 4.68 -12.68
CA ARG A 25 4.19 4.04 -11.43
C ARG A 25 3.03 3.73 -10.48
N ILE A 26 2.06 4.65 -10.36
CA ILE A 26 0.84 4.42 -9.59
C ILE A 26 0.02 3.29 -10.21
N GLN A 27 -0.16 3.26 -11.53
CA GLN A 27 -0.90 2.19 -12.21
C GLN A 27 -0.26 0.82 -12.02
N VAL A 28 1.07 0.71 -12.10
CA VAL A 28 1.81 -0.52 -11.78
C VAL A 28 1.54 -0.95 -10.33
N SER A 29 1.65 0.00 -9.39
CA SER A 29 1.43 -0.26 -7.96
C SER A 29 -0.02 -0.68 -7.67
N VAL A 30 -1.01 -0.12 -8.37
CA VAL A 30 -2.42 -0.52 -8.27
C VAL A 30 -2.60 -1.94 -8.79
N ARG A 31 -2.06 -2.30 -9.95
CA ARG A 31 -2.15 -3.68 -10.48
C ARG A 31 -1.54 -4.70 -9.52
N GLN A 32 -0.40 -4.37 -8.91
CA GLN A 32 0.22 -5.24 -7.91
C GLN A 32 -0.68 -5.39 -6.67
N LEU A 33 -1.22 -4.29 -6.15
CA LEU A 33 -2.17 -4.32 -5.04
C LEU A 33 -3.40 -5.18 -5.37
N GLU A 34 -3.97 -5.06 -6.57
CA GLU A 34 -5.13 -5.84 -7.00
C GLU A 34 -4.83 -7.35 -7.01
N ALA A 35 -3.66 -7.74 -7.52
CA ALA A 35 -3.21 -9.14 -7.52
C ALA A 35 -2.98 -9.67 -6.10
N ASP A 36 -2.33 -8.89 -5.24
CA ASP A 36 -2.08 -9.23 -3.84
C ASP A 36 -3.42 -9.36 -3.09
N MET A 37 -4.37 -8.44 -3.32
CA MET A 37 -5.69 -8.45 -2.69
C MET A 37 -6.58 -9.60 -3.19
N ALA A 38 -6.45 -10.03 -4.45
CA ALA A 38 -7.14 -11.21 -4.95
C ALA A 38 -6.68 -12.47 -4.20
N THR A 39 -5.36 -12.64 -4.05
CA THR A 39 -4.76 -13.75 -3.29
C THR A 39 -5.13 -13.67 -1.80
N TRP A 40 -5.10 -12.48 -1.23
CA TRP A 40 -5.47 -12.23 0.16
C TRP A 40 -6.93 -12.62 0.45
N ARG A 41 -7.87 -12.28 -0.44
CA ARG A 41 -9.29 -12.66 -0.30
C ARG A 41 -9.50 -14.17 -0.34
N GLU A 42 -8.73 -14.86 -1.16
CA GLU A 42 -8.80 -16.33 -1.23
C GLU A 42 -8.30 -16.97 0.07
N LEU A 43 -7.16 -16.49 0.58
CA LEU A 43 -6.60 -16.96 1.85
C LEU A 43 -7.52 -16.64 3.04
N LEU A 44 -8.17 -15.47 3.04
CA LEU A 44 -9.15 -15.09 4.06
C LEU A 44 -10.27 -16.12 4.18
N LYS A 45 -10.73 -16.68 3.06
CA LYS A 45 -11.82 -17.66 3.02
C LYS A 45 -11.35 -19.07 3.37
N ARG A 46 -10.19 -19.48 2.84
CA ARG A 46 -9.77 -20.89 2.84
C ARG A 46 -8.88 -21.30 4.00
N THR A 47 -8.25 -20.36 4.69
CA THR A 47 -7.21 -20.68 5.67
C THR A 47 -7.54 -20.13 7.04
N ASN A 48 -6.79 -20.57 8.05
CA ASN A 48 -6.80 -19.93 9.35
C ASN A 48 -5.87 -18.71 9.30
N THR A 49 -6.45 -17.51 9.35
CA THR A 49 -5.73 -16.24 9.19
C THR A 49 -4.70 -15.98 10.28
N ASN A 50 -4.83 -16.63 11.45
CA ASN A 50 -3.93 -16.42 12.59
C ASN A 50 -2.61 -17.18 12.46
N ILE A 51 -2.58 -18.28 11.70
CA ILE A 51 -1.37 -19.11 11.53
C ILE A 51 -0.80 -19.06 10.11
N ASN A 52 -1.59 -18.64 9.13
CA ASN A 52 -1.13 -18.58 7.75
C ASN A 52 -0.18 -17.39 7.53
N ALA A 53 1.12 -17.67 7.47
CA ALA A 53 2.16 -16.66 7.28
C ALA A 53 2.02 -15.89 5.95
N ALA A 54 1.50 -16.52 4.90
CA ALA A 54 1.28 -15.85 3.61
C ALA A 54 0.14 -14.82 3.71
N PHE A 55 -0.96 -15.15 4.41
CA PHE A 55 -2.06 -14.22 4.67
C PHE A 55 -1.58 -13.02 5.49
N GLN A 56 -0.82 -13.26 6.55
CA GLN A 56 -0.26 -12.19 7.38
C GLN A 56 0.67 -11.29 6.56
N ARG A 57 1.60 -11.86 5.79
CA ARG A 57 2.50 -11.12 4.90
C ARG A 57 1.74 -10.28 3.88
N LEU A 58 0.73 -10.85 3.21
CA LEU A 58 -0.09 -10.14 2.23
C LEU A 58 -0.90 -9.01 2.87
N THR A 59 -1.45 -9.23 4.07
CA THR A 59 -2.17 -8.18 4.81
C THR A 59 -1.28 -6.96 5.05
N ARG A 60 -0.03 -7.20 5.47
CA ARG A 60 0.92 -6.12 5.75
C ARG A 60 1.44 -5.45 4.48
N SER A 61 1.74 -6.23 3.44
CA SER A 61 2.11 -5.71 2.11
C SER A 61 1.01 -4.78 1.58
N ALA A 62 -0.25 -5.22 1.62
CA ALA A 62 -1.38 -4.43 1.18
C ALA A 62 -1.54 -3.12 1.98
N LYS A 63 -1.40 -3.14 3.31
CA LYS A 63 -1.42 -1.92 4.14
C LYS A 63 -0.34 -0.93 3.71
N SER A 64 0.89 -1.40 3.51
CA SER A 64 2.02 -0.56 3.08
C SER A 64 1.81 0.02 1.68
N GLN A 65 1.42 -0.81 0.71
CA GLN A 65 1.07 -0.38 -0.64
C GLN A 65 -0.03 0.68 -0.63
N LEU A 66 -1.10 0.49 0.15
CA LEU A 66 -2.19 1.46 0.30
C LEU A 66 -1.71 2.78 0.91
N LYS A 67 -0.83 2.75 1.91
CA LYS A 67 -0.21 3.96 2.52
C LYS A 67 0.57 4.75 1.47
N HIS A 68 1.44 4.07 0.70
CA HIS A 68 2.24 4.70 -0.35
C HIS A 68 1.40 5.23 -1.51
N LEU A 69 0.45 4.44 -2.00
CA LEU A 69 -0.49 4.85 -3.05
C LEU A 69 -1.29 6.10 -2.62
N LYS A 70 -1.78 6.15 -1.38
CA LYS A 70 -2.49 7.32 -0.84
C LYS A 70 -1.61 8.56 -0.80
N ALA A 71 -0.35 8.43 -0.36
CA ALA A 71 0.60 9.54 -0.35
C ALA A 71 0.91 10.06 -1.76
N ASN A 72 1.19 9.17 -2.70
CA ASN A 72 1.50 9.52 -4.09
C ASN A 72 0.30 10.16 -4.79
N THR A 73 -0.90 9.61 -4.59
CA THR A 73 -2.14 10.17 -5.14
C THR A 73 -2.46 11.55 -4.56
N ARG A 74 -2.15 11.80 -3.28
CA ARG A 74 -2.28 13.13 -2.67
C ARG A 74 -1.31 14.13 -3.31
N LYS A 75 -0.06 13.73 -3.57
CA LYS A 75 0.93 14.57 -4.26
C LYS A 75 0.49 14.91 -5.68
N LEU A 76 0.03 13.94 -6.47
CA LEU A 76 -0.53 14.20 -7.81
C LEU A 76 -1.73 15.15 -7.77
N ASN A 77 -2.63 15.00 -6.81
CA ASN A 77 -3.74 15.93 -6.70
C ASN A 77 -3.29 17.36 -6.38
N ALA A 78 -2.23 17.53 -5.59
CA ALA A 78 -1.67 18.84 -5.31
C ALA A 78 -1.05 19.48 -6.56
N THR A 79 -0.37 18.69 -7.41
CA THR A 79 0.16 19.21 -8.68
C THR A 79 -0.94 19.63 -9.64
N ILE A 80 -2.03 18.85 -9.74
CA ILE A 80 -3.23 19.23 -10.50
C ILE A 80 -3.81 20.57 -9.98
N THR A 81 -3.95 20.71 -8.66
CA THR A 81 -4.47 21.95 -8.04
C THR A 81 -3.58 23.16 -8.35
N ALA A 82 -2.26 22.97 -8.40
CA ALA A 82 -1.32 24.02 -8.81
C ALA A 82 -1.48 24.38 -10.29
N VAL A 83 -1.60 23.39 -11.18
CA VAL A 83 -1.86 23.64 -12.61
C VAL A 83 -3.17 24.43 -12.80
N GLU A 84 -4.21 24.10 -12.04
CA GLU A 84 -5.47 24.86 -12.02
C GLU A 84 -5.31 26.29 -11.56
N SER A 85 -4.56 26.50 -10.47
CA SER A 85 -4.40 27.82 -9.87
C SER A 85 -3.50 28.75 -10.68
N GLN A 86 -2.61 28.19 -11.49
CA GLN A 86 -1.65 28.95 -12.31
C GLN A 86 -1.64 28.50 -13.77
N ARG A 87 -2.81 28.45 -14.44
CA ARG A 87 -2.95 27.98 -15.83
C ARG A 87 -1.98 28.63 -16.83
N SER A 88 -1.69 29.93 -16.67
CA SER A 88 -0.76 30.65 -17.55
C SER A 88 0.69 30.14 -17.50
N ARG A 89 1.09 29.46 -16.41
CA ARG A 89 2.43 28.85 -16.27
C ARG A 89 2.54 27.47 -16.91
N PHE A 90 1.42 26.88 -17.30
CA PHE A 90 1.34 25.52 -17.86
C PHE A 90 0.56 25.51 -19.18
N PRO A 91 1.01 26.26 -20.20
CA PRO A 91 0.29 26.37 -21.48
C PRO A 91 0.20 25.05 -22.25
N GLY A 92 1.08 24.08 -21.97
CA GLY A 92 1.07 22.75 -22.57
C GLY A 92 0.06 21.76 -21.96
N ILE A 93 -0.65 22.13 -20.89
CA ILE A 93 -1.68 21.29 -20.27
C ILE A 93 -3.04 21.88 -20.58
N ASP A 94 -3.73 21.32 -21.58
CA ASP A 94 -5.07 21.76 -21.96
C ASP A 94 -6.16 21.36 -20.93
N ASP A 95 -7.41 21.69 -21.20
CA ASP A 95 -8.53 21.36 -20.32
C ASP A 95 -8.89 19.86 -20.34
N ILE A 96 -8.62 19.17 -21.45
CA ILE A 96 -8.92 17.74 -21.64
C ILE A 96 -7.92 16.92 -20.82
N GLU A 97 -6.63 17.17 -21.01
CA GLU A 97 -5.54 16.58 -20.24
C GLU A 97 -5.77 16.84 -18.75
N LEU A 98 -6.07 18.08 -18.34
CA LEU A 98 -6.35 18.38 -16.93
C LEU A 98 -7.55 17.57 -16.38
N ALA A 99 -8.61 17.40 -17.17
CA ALA A 99 -9.76 16.57 -16.79
C ALA A 99 -9.36 15.09 -16.63
N ASP A 100 -8.56 14.55 -17.54
CA ASP A 100 -8.04 13.18 -17.49
C ASP A 100 -7.17 12.95 -16.24
N ARG A 101 -6.34 13.93 -15.88
CA ARG A 101 -5.53 13.88 -14.64
C ARG A 101 -6.41 13.79 -13.40
N LYS A 102 -7.47 14.61 -13.33
CA LYS A 102 -8.42 14.59 -12.21
C LYS A 102 -9.19 13.28 -12.14
N GLN A 103 -9.63 12.77 -13.29
CA GLN A 103 -10.34 11.51 -13.38
C GLN A 103 -9.46 10.37 -12.87
N PHE A 104 -8.20 10.30 -13.31
CA PHE A 104 -7.24 9.30 -12.87
C PHE A 104 -7.04 9.30 -11.35
N VAL A 105 -6.82 10.48 -10.76
CA VAL A 105 -6.66 10.63 -9.30
C VAL A 105 -7.94 10.21 -8.56
N THR A 106 -9.11 10.56 -9.07
CA THR A 106 -10.40 10.20 -8.47
C THR A 106 -10.63 8.69 -8.49
N GLN A 107 -10.39 8.05 -9.63
CA GLN A 107 -10.50 6.59 -9.78
C GLN A 107 -9.53 5.86 -8.86
N THR A 108 -8.27 6.31 -8.80
CA THR A 108 -7.24 5.69 -7.94
C THR A 108 -7.61 5.81 -6.46
N ARG A 109 -8.15 6.95 -6.02
CA ARG A 109 -8.67 7.12 -4.65
C ARG A 109 -9.79 6.14 -4.33
N ALA A 110 -10.74 5.97 -5.25
CA ALA A 110 -11.84 5.02 -5.06
C ALA A 110 -11.33 3.58 -4.87
N VAL A 111 -10.32 3.16 -5.64
CA VAL A 111 -9.67 1.85 -5.48
C VAL A 111 -9.00 1.71 -4.11
N ILE A 112 -8.20 2.71 -3.71
CA ILE A 112 -7.53 2.73 -2.39
C ILE A 112 -8.55 2.61 -1.25
N ASP A 113 -9.59 3.45 -1.28
CA ASP A 113 -10.62 3.48 -0.25
C ASP A 113 -11.40 2.16 -0.19
N GLY A 114 -11.67 1.54 -1.35
CA GLY A 114 -12.34 0.25 -1.45
C GLY A 114 -11.56 -0.86 -0.73
N TYR A 115 -10.25 -0.95 -0.98
CA TYR A 115 -9.41 -1.95 -0.32
C TYR A 115 -9.12 -1.64 1.15
N GLN A 116 -8.99 -0.36 1.53
CA GLN A 116 -8.90 0.03 2.94
C GLN A 116 -10.14 -0.40 3.72
N LYS A 117 -11.34 -0.17 3.16
CA LYS A 117 -12.60 -0.62 3.77
C LYS A 117 -12.65 -2.13 3.91
N LEU A 118 -12.21 -2.88 2.89
CA LEU A 118 -12.21 -4.33 2.94
C LEU A 118 -11.34 -4.90 4.08
N LEU A 119 -10.17 -4.30 4.33
CA LEU A 119 -9.27 -4.74 5.40
C LEU A 119 -9.86 -4.52 6.81
N VAL A 120 -10.72 -3.52 6.97
CA VAL A 120 -11.38 -3.20 8.25
C VAL A 120 -12.83 -3.66 8.33
N ASP A 121 -13.32 -4.34 7.28
CA ASP A 121 -14.69 -4.78 7.14
C ASP A 121 -15.09 -5.71 8.31
N PRO A 122 -16.33 -5.59 8.84
CA PRO A 122 -16.79 -6.44 9.93
C PRO A 122 -16.65 -7.94 9.64
N ALA A 123 -16.87 -8.39 8.39
CA ALA A 123 -16.72 -9.80 8.05
C ALA A 123 -15.25 -10.25 8.10
N THR A 124 -14.33 -9.43 7.61
CA THR A 124 -12.88 -9.68 7.73
C THR A 124 -12.46 -9.79 9.20
N LYS A 125 -12.92 -8.85 10.03
CA LYS A 125 -12.63 -8.84 11.47
C LYS A 125 -13.22 -10.05 12.18
N ALA A 126 -14.46 -10.42 11.87
CA ALA A 126 -15.13 -11.59 12.44
C ALA A 126 -14.37 -12.87 12.10
N LYS A 127 -13.97 -13.05 10.83
CA LYS A 127 -13.17 -14.20 10.40
C LYS A 127 -11.83 -14.28 11.12
N LYS A 128 -11.09 -13.15 11.21
CA LYS A 128 -9.83 -13.09 11.97
C LYS A 128 -10.04 -13.47 13.45
N ALA A 129 -11.10 -12.95 14.07
CA ALA A 129 -11.41 -13.23 15.47
C ALA A 129 -11.82 -14.69 15.71
N GLU A 130 -12.60 -15.28 14.81
CA GLU A 130 -12.99 -16.69 14.86
C GLU A 130 -11.75 -17.60 14.74
N ASP A 131 -10.89 -17.34 13.77
CA ASP A 131 -9.67 -18.11 13.56
C ASP A 131 -8.70 -18.00 14.75
N ARG A 132 -8.63 -16.82 15.37
CA ARG A 132 -7.89 -16.60 16.61
C ARG A 132 -8.48 -17.41 17.77
N ARG A 133 -9.81 -17.40 17.94
CA ARG A 133 -10.49 -18.19 18.99
C ARG A 133 -10.23 -19.68 18.82
N LYS A 134 -10.27 -20.20 17.59
CA LYS A 134 -9.98 -21.62 17.28
C LYS A 134 -8.55 -22.00 17.69
N VAL A 135 -7.57 -21.15 17.40
CA VAL A 135 -6.17 -21.41 17.82
C VAL A 135 -6.01 -21.36 19.34
N ALA A 136 -6.65 -20.39 20.01
CA ALA A 136 -6.63 -20.29 21.47
C ALA A 136 -7.27 -21.52 22.14
N GLN A 137 -8.39 -22.01 21.62
CA GLN A 137 -9.05 -23.23 22.12
C GLN A 137 -8.18 -24.48 21.96
N LEU A 138 -7.49 -24.64 20.82
CA LEU A 138 -6.57 -25.76 20.62
C LEU A 138 -5.39 -25.73 21.60
N ARG A 139 -4.84 -24.55 21.88
CA ARG A 139 -3.78 -24.37 22.88
C ARG A 139 -4.28 -24.62 24.30
N GLY A 140 -5.47 -24.09 24.64
CA GLY A 140 -6.11 -24.28 25.94
C GLY A 140 -6.43 -25.76 26.22
N ALA A 141 -6.99 -26.48 25.25
CA ALA A 141 -7.26 -27.92 25.38
C ALA A 141 -5.99 -28.77 25.56
N THR A 142 -4.87 -28.35 24.94
CA THR A 142 -3.57 -29.00 25.14
C THR A 142 -3.04 -28.79 26.56
N MET A 143 -3.26 -27.60 27.14
CA MET A 143 -2.91 -27.32 28.53
C MET A 143 -3.83 -28.03 29.54
N ASP A 144 -5.13 -28.12 29.26
CA ASP A 144 -6.12 -28.77 30.14
C ASP A 144 -5.85 -30.27 30.28
N THR A 145 -5.31 -30.90 29.22
CA THR A 145 -4.86 -32.31 29.27
C THR A 145 -3.62 -32.50 30.16
N PHE A 146 -2.84 -31.44 30.41
CA PHE A 146 -1.65 -31.45 31.28
C PHE A 146 -1.92 -30.88 32.68
N ALA A 147 -2.99 -30.09 32.85
CA ALA A 147 -3.32 -29.31 34.04
C ALA A 147 -4.63 -29.80 34.71
N SER A 148 -4.73 -31.11 34.97
CA SER A 148 -5.81 -31.72 35.79
C SER A 148 -5.80 -31.27 37.28
N THR A 149 -5.34 -30.05 37.58
CA THR A 149 -5.32 -29.48 38.92
C THR A 149 -5.63 -27.98 38.83
N ASP A 150 -6.90 -27.66 39.07
CA ASP A 150 -7.35 -26.45 39.77
C ASP A 150 -6.88 -25.09 39.22
N PHE A 151 -6.98 -24.85 37.91
CA PHE A 151 -6.76 -23.51 37.35
C PHE A 151 -8.09 -22.77 37.15
N THR A 152 -8.28 -21.73 37.97
CA THR A 152 -9.54 -20.99 38.06
C THR A 152 -9.89 -20.24 36.77
N SER A 153 -11.16 -20.27 36.37
CA SER A 153 -11.66 -19.71 35.10
C SER A 153 -11.38 -18.20 34.91
N GLY A 154 -11.10 -17.46 35.99
CA GLY A 154 -10.77 -16.03 35.95
C GLY A 154 -9.33 -15.71 35.51
N GLU A 155 -8.36 -16.60 35.73
CA GLU A 155 -6.99 -16.43 35.23
C GLU A 155 -6.90 -16.71 33.73
N PHE A 156 -7.74 -17.61 33.20
CA PHE A 156 -7.84 -17.87 31.76
C PHE A 156 -8.33 -16.64 30.98
N GLU A 157 -9.30 -15.90 31.52
CA GLU A 157 -9.84 -14.70 30.86
C GLU A 157 -8.83 -13.55 30.88
N ARG A 158 -8.07 -13.40 31.98
CA ARG A 158 -7.00 -12.40 32.11
C ARG A 158 -5.81 -12.72 31.19
N THR A 159 -5.38 -13.99 31.12
CA THR A 159 -4.33 -14.43 30.19
C THR A 159 -4.75 -14.30 28.72
N LEU A 160 -6.03 -14.49 28.39
CA LEU A 160 -6.53 -14.27 27.04
C LEU A 160 -6.46 -12.78 26.64
N ALA A 161 -6.80 -11.87 27.55
CA ALA A 161 -6.68 -10.42 27.32
C ALA A 161 -5.21 -9.98 27.16
N GLU A 162 -4.32 -10.47 28.02
CA GLU A 162 -2.88 -10.23 27.92
C GLU A 162 -2.30 -10.78 26.62
N GLN A 163 -2.73 -11.96 26.19
CA GLN A 163 -2.30 -12.55 24.92
C GLN A 163 -2.83 -11.76 23.71
N GLN A 164 -4.03 -11.18 23.79
CA GLN A 164 -4.54 -10.27 22.74
C GLN A 164 -3.67 -9.02 22.64
N GLN A 165 -3.33 -8.39 23.77
CA GLN A 165 -2.48 -7.21 23.81
C GLN A 165 -1.07 -7.49 23.27
N GLN A 166 -0.44 -8.59 23.71
CA GLN A 166 0.88 -8.98 23.20
C GLN A 166 0.88 -9.23 21.68
N GLN A 167 -0.22 -9.76 21.16
CA GLN A 167 -0.32 -10.06 19.73
C GLN A 167 -0.62 -8.80 18.91
N GLU A 168 -1.34 -7.82 19.44
CA GLU A 168 -1.47 -6.48 18.85
C GLU A 168 -0.13 -5.74 18.81
N GLU A 169 0.64 -5.77 19.90
CA GLU A 169 2.01 -5.23 19.93
C GLU A 169 2.93 -5.95 18.94
N MET A 170 2.74 -7.25 18.76
CA MET A 170 3.49 -8.02 17.77
C MET A 170 3.07 -7.68 16.33
N GLU A 171 1.77 -7.48 16.06
CA GLU A 171 1.28 -6.97 14.77
C GLU A 171 1.86 -5.59 14.49
N GLU A 172 1.93 -4.70 15.49
CA GLU A 172 2.51 -3.35 15.37
C GLU A 172 4.02 -3.38 15.10
N LYS A 173 4.79 -4.19 15.84
CA LYS A 173 6.22 -4.39 15.61
C LYS A 173 6.50 -4.97 14.22
N GLN A 174 5.67 -5.90 13.75
CA GLN A 174 5.80 -6.47 12.41
C GLN A 174 5.43 -5.48 11.29
N ASP A 175 4.48 -4.57 11.54
CA ASP A 175 4.15 -3.47 10.61
C ASP A 175 5.32 -2.48 10.50
N MET A 176 6.02 -2.17 11.60
CA MET A 176 7.25 -1.34 11.57
C MET A 176 8.36 -1.95 10.72
N VAL A 177 8.67 -3.23 10.92
CA VAL A 177 9.74 -3.93 10.17
C VAL A 177 9.45 -3.95 8.66
N LEU A 178 8.19 -4.05 8.25
CA LEU A 178 7.84 -4.04 6.83
C LEU A 178 7.85 -2.64 6.20
N ASP A 179 7.61 -1.58 6.96
CA ASP A 179 7.84 -0.21 6.48
C ASP A 179 9.32 -0.03 6.13
N ASP A 180 10.23 -0.51 7.00
CA ASP A 180 11.67 -0.51 6.77
C ASP A 180 12.07 -1.35 5.56
N MET A 181 11.56 -2.58 5.43
CA MET A 181 11.84 -3.43 4.27
C MET A 181 11.28 -2.85 2.96
N SER A 182 10.07 -2.30 2.98
CA SER A 182 9.47 -1.67 1.80
C SER A 182 10.23 -0.42 1.37
N THR A 183 10.74 0.34 2.33
CA THR A 183 11.65 1.48 2.10
C THR A 183 12.97 1.01 1.52
N ALA A 184 13.54 -0.09 2.03
CA ALA A 184 14.76 -0.68 1.50
C ALA A 184 14.56 -1.18 0.06
N LEU A 185 13.43 -1.83 -0.25
CA LEU A 185 13.07 -2.25 -1.60
C LEU A 185 12.85 -1.06 -2.56
N GLN A 186 12.24 0.03 -2.08
CA GLN A 186 12.11 1.26 -2.88
C GLN A 186 13.49 1.88 -3.17
N ARG A 187 14.39 1.92 -2.18
CA ARG A 187 15.77 2.37 -2.40
C ARG A 187 16.48 1.49 -3.41
N LEU A 188 16.36 0.17 -3.27
CA LEU A 188 16.89 -0.79 -4.24
C LEU A 188 16.30 -0.59 -5.65
N ALA A 189 15.00 -0.33 -5.77
CA ALA A 189 14.37 -0.06 -7.07
C ALA A 189 14.89 1.23 -7.70
N LEU A 190 15.07 2.30 -6.91
CA LEU A 190 15.68 3.54 -7.37
C LEU A 190 17.16 3.34 -7.76
N THR A 191 17.90 2.54 -7.01
CA THR A 191 19.29 2.19 -7.35
C THR A 191 19.37 1.33 -8.60
N ALA A 192 18.45 0.38 -8.79
CA ALA A 192 18.38 -0.46 -9.98
C ALA A 192 18.02 0.36 -11.24
N GLU A 193 17.07 1.28 -11.13
CA GLU A 193 16.71 2.21 -12.21
C GLU A 193 17.89 3.14 -12.56
N GLY A 194 18.65 3.59 -11.56
CA GLY A 194 19.90 4.33 -11.79
C GLY A 194 20.99 3.51 -12.48
N ILE A 195 21.17 2.24 -12.07
CA ILE A 195 22.12 1.31 -12.69
C ILE A 195 21.71 0.99 -14.14
N ASP A 196 20.41 0.80 -14.41
CA ASP A 196 19.91 0.54 -15.77
C ASP A 196 20.13 1.76 -16.68
N CYS A 197 20.00 2.99 -16.16
CA CYS A 197 20.37 4.21 -16.88
C CYS A 197 21.88 4.28 -17.14
N GLU A 198 22.73 4.03 -16.14
CA GLU A 198 24.20 4.03 -16.32
C GLU A 198 24.67 2.93 -17.29
N LEU A 199 24.02 1.76 -17.28
CA LEU A 199 24.32 0.66 -18.23
C LEU A 199 23.83 0.97 -19.66
N ALA A 200 22.79 1.78 -19.82
CA ALA A 200 22.35 2.25 -21.13
C ALA A 200 23.34 3.27 -21.71
N GLU A 201 23.88 4.16 -20.87
CA GLU A 201 24.92 5.14 -21.28
C GLU A 201 26.26 4.48 -21.62
N HIS A 202 26.58 3.33 -21.02
CA HIS A 202 27.83 2.60 -21.28
C HIS A 202 27.78 1.64 -22.50
N LYS A 203 26.67 1.63 -23.25
CA LYS A 203 26.47 0.80 -24.45
C LYS A 203 26.49 1.57 -25.78
N GLU A 204 26.72 2.87 -25.76
CA GLU A 204 27.18 3.67 -26.92
C GLU A 204 28.71 3.85 -26.88
#